data_AF-A0A1J1JLF5-F1
#
_entry.id   AF-A0A1J1JLF5-F1
#
_cell.length_a   1.000
_cell.length_b   1.000
_cell.length_c   1.000
_cell.angle_alpha   90.00
_cell.angle_beta   90.00
_cell.angle_gamma   90.00
#
_symmetry.space_group_name_H-M   'P 1'
#
loop_
_entity.id
_entity.type
_entity.pdbx_description
1 polymer ?
#
loop_
_entity_poly.entity_id
_entity_poly.type
_entity_poly.pdbx_seq_one_letter_code
_entity_poly.pdbx_strand_id
1 'polypeptide(L)'
;MIIDPKNVPGDTKTYYPDPFQYLVAGRIKQALGKAVGMKTLGVTLITLPSGCCSTLRHWHLQQDEFVYIIEGEVTLIDTAGEHLLKPGMMAGFPA
;
A
#
# COMPACT_ATOMS: atom_id res chain seq x y z
N MET A 1 11.16 14.88 13.64
CA MET A 1 11.89 13.60 13.76
C MET A 1 12.23 13.14 12.35
N ILE A 2 13.45 12.64 12.12
CA ILE A 2 13.89 12.10 10.82
C ILE A 2 14.19 10.63 11.03
N ILE A 3 13.71 9.77 10.12
CA ILE A 3 13.94 8.32 10.16
C ILE A 3 14.40 7.83 8.79
N ASP A 4 15.19 6.75 8.78
CA ASP A 4 15.41 5.94 7.58
C ASP A 4 14.30 4.88 7.51
N PRO A 5 13.53 4.77 6.40
CA PRO A 5 12.53 3.73 6.23
C PRO A 5 13.04 2.32 6.51
N LYS A 6 14.31 2.02 6.23
CA LYS A 6 14.93 0.71 6.51
C LYS A 6 14.94 0.33 7.99
N ASN A 7 14.86 1.32 8.88
CA ASN A 7 14.85 1.11 10.33
C ASN A 7 13.43 0.97 10.91
N VAL A 8 12.38 1.11 10.09
CA VAL A 8 11.00 0.86 10.53
C VAL A 8 10.67 -0.62 10.30
N PRO A 9 10.26 -1.39 11.32
CA PRO A 9 9.95 -2.80 11.13
C PRO A 9 8.76 -2.97 10.18
N GLY A 10 8.88 -3.93 9.26
CA GLY A 10 7.78 -4.37 8.42
C GLY A 10 6.85 -5.32 9.17
N ASP A 11 5.54 -5.23 8.88
CA ASP A 11 4.51 -6.11 9.43
C ASP A 11 3.67 -6.70 8.29
N THR A 12 3.37 -8.00 8.38
CA THR A 12 2.50 -8.73 7.44
C THR A 12 1.05 -8.85 7.93
N LYS A 13 0.75 -8.34 9.13
CA LYS A 13 -0.59 -8.41 9.72
C LYS A 13 -1.63 -7.73 8.83
N THR A 14 -2.77 -8.41 8.72
CA THR A 14 -3.97 -7.90 8.09
C THR A 14 -5.12 -7.84 9.10
N TYR A 15 -6.08 -6.97 8.84
CA TYR A 15 -7.33 -6.85 9.59
C TYR A 15 -8.52 -7.38 8.80
N TYR A 16 -8.28 -7.96 7.62
CA TYR A 16 -9.33 -8.67 6.91
C TYR A 16 -9.80 -9.88 7.73
N PRO A 17 -11.12 -10.17 7.73
CA PRO A 17 -11.63 -11.42 8.29
C PRO A 17 -10.94 -12.63 7.66
N ASP A 18 -10.80 -13.72 8.42
CA ASP A 18 -10.14 -14.97 8.03
C ASP A 18 -10.38 -15.42 6.58
N PRO A 19 -11.62 -15.46 6.03
CA PRO A 19 -11.84 -15.90 4.66
C PRO A 19 -11.21 -14.99 3.59
N PHE A 20 -10.68 -13.82 3.94
CA PHE A 20 -10.10 -12.86 3.01
C PHE A 20 -8.61 -12.58 3.27
N GLN A 21 -8.03 -13.13 4.35
CA GLN A 21 -6.63 -12.84 4.70
C GLN A 21 -5.66 -13.31 3.61
N TYR A 22 -5.96 -14.46 2.97
CA TYR A 22 -5.11 -15.04 1.93
C TYR A 22 -4.91 -14.12 0.72
N LEU A 23 -5.89 -13.24 0.42
CA LEU A 23 -5.84 -12.34 -0.73
C LEU A 23 -4.73 -11.29 -0.63
N VAL A 24 -4.28 -10.98 0.58
CA VAL A 24 -3.17 -10.04 0.84
C VAL A 24 -2.01 -10.69 1.57
N ALA A 25 -1.97 -12.03 1.59
CA ALA A 25 -0.91 -12.78 2.26
C ALA A 25 0.46 -12.41 1.64
N GLY A 26 1.46 -12.24 2.49
CA GLY A 26 2.83 -11.90 2.09
C GLY A 26 3.10 -10.40 1.88
N ARG A 27 2.08 -9.53 1.79
CA ARG A 27 2.28 -8.06 1.78
C ARG A 27 2.97 -7.61 3.05
N ILE A 28 4.04 -6.84 2.91
CA ILE A 28 4.79 -6.25 4.04
C ILE A 28 4.48 -4.76 4.10
N LYS A 29 4.12 -4.24 5.28
CA LYS A 29 3.80 -2.83 5.52
C LYS A 29 4.73 -2.22 6.55
N GLN A 30 5.30 -1.06 6.24
CA GLN A 30 6.06 -0.23 7.18
C GLN A 30 5.33 1.10 7.36
N ALA A 31 4.74 1.33 8.54
CA ALA A 31 3.92 2.51 8.83
C ALA A 31 4.79 3.75 9.15
N LEU A 32 5.45 4.30 8.12
CA LEU A 32 6.43 5.39 8.23
C LEU A 32 5.85 6.65 8.89
N GLY A 33 4.64 7.06 8.51
CA GLY A 33 3.97 8.24 9.07
C GLY A 33 3.75 8.09 10.58
N LYS A 34 3.34 6.90 11.02
CA LYS A 34 3.20 6.59 12.46
C LYS A 34 4.56 6.62 13.16
N ALA A 35 5.61 6.11 12.53
CA ALA A 35 6.96 6.09 13.10
C ALA A 35 7.53 7.50 13.34
N VAL A 36 7.10 8.52 12.60
CA VAL A 36 7.45 9.94 12.84
C VAL A 36 6.40 10.72 13.65
N GLY A 37 5.33 10.06 14.12
CA GLY A 37 4.29 10.66 14.97
C GLY A 37 3.19 11.43 14.24
N MET A 38 3.00 11.21 12.93
CA MET A 38 1.89 11.81 12.17
C MET A 38 0.54 11.23 12.62
N LYS A 39 -0.50 12.06 12.55
CA LYS A 39 -1.85 11.72 13.00
C LYS A 39 -2.94 11.84 11.93
N THR A 40 -2.71 12.66 10.91
CA THR A 40 -3.74 13.05 9.93
C THR A 40 -3.53 12.44 8.56
N LEU A 41 -2.27 12.17 8.17
CA LEU A 41 -1.91 11.54 6.91
C LEU A 41 -1.20 10.21 7.18
N GLY A 42 -1.72 9.15 6.57
CA GLY A 42 -1.05 7.85 6.54
C GLY A 42 0.05 7.85 5.49
N VAL A 43 1.27 7.48 5.88
CA VAL A 43 2.37 7.20 4.95
C VAL A 43 2.87 5.81 5.26
N THR A 44 2.71 4.88 4.32
CA THR A 44 3.10 3.48 4.47
C THR A 44 3.93 3.06 3.28
N LEU A 45 5.10 2.47 3.53
CA LEU A 45 5.86 1.77 2.50
C LEU A 45 5.33 0.33 2.44
N ILE A 46 4.91 -0.10 1.25
CA ILE A 46 4.37 -1.44 1.01
C ILE A 46 5.31 -2.18 0.06
N THR A 47 5.74 -3.37 0.47
CA THR A 47 6.45 -4.32 -0.41
C THR A 47 5.53 -5.47 -0.76
N LEU A 48 5.38 -5.74 -2.05
CA LEU A 48 4.58 -6.84 -2.58
C LEU A 48 5.52 -7.88 -3.20
N PRO A 49 5.69 -9.05 -2.55
CA PRO A 49 6.26 -10.20 -3.23
C PRO A 49 5.43 -10.59 -4.46
N SER A 50 6.02 -11.34 -5.38
CA SER A 50 5.33 -11.81 -6.58
C SER A 50 4.03 -12.54 -6.23
N GLY A 51 2.93 -12.13 -6.85
CA GLY A 51 1.59 -12.71 -6.61
C GLY A 51 0.84 -12.15 -5.40
N CYS A 52 1.44 -11.25 -4.62
CA CYS A 52 0.76 -10.59 -3.50
C CYS A 52 -0.05 -9.37 -3.96
N CYS A 53 -1.21 -9.14 -3.34
CA CYS A 53 -2.01 -7.94 -3.57
C CYS A 53 -1.82 -6.89 -2.47
N SER A 54 -1.91 -5.61 -2.85
CA SER A 54 -1.87 -4.50 -1.91
C SER A 54 -3.12 -4.44 -1.04
N THR A 55 -4.28 -4.82 -1.54
CA THR A 55 -5.58 -4.68 -0.87
C THR A 55 -6.65 -5.53 -1.57
N LEU A 56 -7.80 -5.74 -0.93
CA LEU A 56 -9.01 -6.09 -1.68
C LEU A 56 -9.49 -4.85 -2.43
N ARG A 57 -10.04 -5.02 -3.64
CA ARG A 57 -10.52 -3.91 -4.46
C ARG A 57 -11.57 -3.09 -3.70
N HIS A 58 -11.33 -1.79 -3.55
CA HIS A 58 -12.20 -0.87 -2.81
C HIS A 58 -11.98 0.57 -3.29
N TRP A 59 -12.76 1.50 -2.73
CA TRP A 59 -12.57 2.94 -2.82
C TRP A 59 -12.91 3.56 -1.47
N HIS A 60 -12.43 4.77 -1.23
CA HIS A 60 -12.73 5.55 -0.04
C HIS A 60 -13.78 6.62 -0.36
N LEU A 61 -14.68 6.92 0.58
CA LEU A 61 -15.70 7.98 0.43
C LEU A 61 -15.28 9.33 1.03
N GLN A 62 -14.21 9.34 1.83
CA GLN A 62 -13.82 10.51 2.64
C GLN A 62 -12.31 10.74 2.68
N GLN A 63 -11.53 9.85 2.07
CA GLN A 63 -10.08 9.87 2.17
C GLN A 63 -9.52 9.78 0.76
N ASP A 64 -8.84 10.85 0.33
CA ASP A 64 -8.00 10.76 -0.85
C ASP A 64 -6.87 9.76 -0.57
N GLU A 65 -6.54 8.95 -1.57
CA GLU A 65 -5.44 8.01 -1.51
C GLU A 65 -4.48 8.25 -2.68
N PHE A 66 -3.19 8.07 -2.43
CA PHE A 66 -2.14 8.25 -3.43
C PHE A 66 -1.09 7.16 -3.31
N VAL A 67 -0.65 6.65 -4.46
CA VAL A 67 0.36 5.61 -4.59
C VAL A 67 1.47 6.10 -5.49
N TYR A 68 2.72 5.88 -5.06
CA TYR A 68 3.94 6.13 -5.84
C TYR A 68 4.76 4.84 -5.93
N ILE A 69 5.10 4.41 -7.14
CA ILE A 69 5.89 3.18 -7.34
C ILE A 69 7.38 3.52 -7.21
N ILE A 70 8.04 2.92 -6.22
CA ILE A 70 9.46 3.18 -5.92
C ILE A 70 10.37 2.21 -6.69
N GLU A 71 10.02 0.92 -6.69
CA GLU A 71 10.82 -0.15 -7.28
C GLU A 71 9.88 -1.28 -7.75
N GLY A 72 10.34 -2.05 -8.74
CA GLY A 72 9.60 -3.17 -9.30
C GLY A 72 8.44 -2.72 -10.19
N GLU A 73 7.60 -3.68 -10.58
CA GLU A 73 6.41 -3.44 -11.39
C GLU A 73 5.19 -4.03 -10.68
N VAL A 74 4.06 -3.34 -10.77
CA VAL A 74 2.78 -3.79 -10.20
C VAL A 74 1.65 -3.55 -11.18
N THR A 75 0.60 -4.36 -11.10
CA THR A 75 -0.62 -4.15 -11.87
C THR A 75 -1.66 -3.47 -11.00
N LEU A 76 -2.08 -2.25 -11.38
CA LEU A 76 -3.27 -1.62 -10.83
C LEU A 76 -4.50 -2.23 -11.50
N ILE A 77 -5.47 -2.68 -10.70
CA ILE A 77 -6.74 -3.22 -11.18
C ILE A 77 -7.86 -2.28 -10.74
N ASP A 78 -8.47 -1.58 -11.69
CA ASP A 78 -9.60 -0.68 -11.46
C ASP A 78 -10.80 -1.02 -12.37
N THR A 79 -11.77 -0.12 -12.47
CA THR A 79 -12.96 -0.32 -13.32
C THR A 79 -12.65 -0.27 -14.82
N ALA A 80 -11.54 0.35 -15.23
CA ALA A 80 -11.07 0.38 -16.61
C ALA A 80 -10.19 -0.83 -16.97
N GLY A 81 -9.84 -1.66 -15.99
CA GLY A 81 -9.13 -2.92 -16.19
C GLY A 81 -7.76 -2.93 -15.51
N GLU A 82 -6.78 -3.54 -16.19
CA GLU A 82 -5.43 -3.73 -15.69
C GLU A 82 -4.48 -2.68 -16.28
N HIS A 83 -3.67 -2.05 -15.42
CA HIS A 83 -2.69 -1.04 -15.80
C HIS A 83 -1.34 -1.40 -15.20
N LEU A 84 -0.32 -1.59 -16.03
CA LEU A 84 1.04 -1.82 -15.57
C LEU A 84 1.65 -0.51 -15.05
N LEU A 85 2.03 -0.47 -13.77
CA LEU A 85 2.74 0.64 -13.16
C LEU A 85 4.21 0.27 -12.94
N LYS A 86 5.10 1.21 -13.30
CA LYS A 86 6.56 1.08 -13.22
C LYS A 86 7.15 2.11 -12.25
N PRO A 87 8.42 2.00 -11.85
CA PRO A 87 9.05 2.96 -10.95
C PRO A 87 8.93 4.40 -11.46
N GLY A 88 8.57 5.32 -10.57
CA GLY A 88 8.30 6.72 -10.89
C GLY A 88 6.87 7.03 -11.31
N MET A 89 6.05 6.02 -11.62
CA MET A 89 4.62 6.22 -11.89
C MET A 89 3.81 6.42 -10.61
N MET A 90 2.66 7.07 -10.77
CA MET A 90 1.79 7.49 -9.69
C MET A 90 0.33 7.17 -10.02
N ALA A 91 -0.45 6.87 -9.00
CA ALA A 91 -1.90 6.77 -9.08
C ALA A 91 -2.52 7.56 -7.93
N GLY A 92 -3.55 8.35 -8.22
CA GLY A 92 -4.33 9.10 -7.25
C GLY A 92 -5.79 8.66 -7.28
N PHE A 93 -6.41 8.54 -6.12
CA PHE A 93 -7.78 8.10 -5.92
C PHE A 93 -8.50 9.14 -5.06
N PRO A 94 -9.21 10.10 -5.67
CA PRO A 94 -9.99 11.07 -4.90
C PRO A 94 -11.19 10.40 -4.22
N ALA A 95 -11.57 10.92 -3.06
CA ALA A 95 -12.75 10.52 -2.28
C ALA A 95 -14.10 10.86 -2.92
#